data_AF-A0A833FXV5-F1
#
_entry.id   AF-A0A833FXV5-F1
#
_cell.length_a   1.000
_cell.length_b   1.000
_cell.length_c   1.000
_cell.angle_alpha   90.00
_cell.angle_beta   90.00
_cell.angle_gamma   90.00
#
_symmetry.space_group_name_H-M   'P 1'
#
loop_
_entity.id
_entity.type
_entity.pdbx_description
1 polymer ?
#
loop_
_entity_poly.entity_id
_entity_poly.type
_entity_poly.pdbx_seq_one_letter_code
_entity_poly.pdbx_strand_id
1 'polypeptide(L)'
;MGVKIFFLTLGLLLPAPLSAAEGSLPGQDLSLWWGLPFGGILLSLAFMPLFAAHIWENHYGKIALIWSLMTIFALINFFGFALTWQEVAQTFFHHYLPFIIIISALYTISGGIKIDIHSPGTPLINTALLGVGTFLAGWIGTTGAAMLFVRPLLHINDHRQMRVHHMIFFIFLVGNVGGILTPLGDPPLFLGFLNGVSFSWPLQKLGFDLILVAAPLLLLFYGVDSYFSWREGHSFRHRPIGVTLKGKYNGLLFIGVIGLVLMSGVWQSDISLNVAGISIELSNLLRDGGLMLLATASWLFTPSEIHKENHFSWEPLKEVAKLFFGIFMTVIPVISMLAAGREGALAPLISLVEING
;
A
#
# COMPACT_ATOMS: atom_id res chain seq x y z
N MET A 1 19.97 22.53 24.63
CA MET A 1 20.62 23.55 23.78
C MET A 1 21.28 22.96 22.51
N GLY A 2 21.57 21.65 22.44
CA GLY A 2 22.26 21.04 21.28
C GLY A 2 21.42 20.75 20.02
N VAL A 3 20.11 20.46 20.15
CA VAL A 3 19.28 20.11 18.98
C VAL A 3 18.99 21.33 18.08
N LYS A 4 18.81 22.53 18.67
CA LYS A 4 18.61 23.76 17.90
C LYS A 4 19.84 24.18 17.11
N ILE A 5 21.05 23.89 17.59
CA ILE A 5 22.31 24.26 16.93
C ILE A 5 22.59 23.32 15.76
N PHE A 6 22.27 22.04 15.86
CA PHE A 6 22.45 21.06 14.77
C PHE A 6 21.62 21.40 13.52
N PHE A 7 20.37 21.85 13.70
CA PHE A 7 19.51 22.33 12.59
C PHE A 7 19.98 23.69 12.03
N LEU A 8 20.61 24.54 12.85
CA LEU A 8 21.14 25.83 12.43
C LEU A 8 22.43 25.72 11.63
N THR A 9 23.29 24.74 11.94
CA THR A 9 24.57 24.55 11.24
C THR A 9 24.43 23.88 9.88
N LEU A 10 23.36 23.11 9.63
CA LEU A 10 23.08 22.55 8.30
C LEU A 10 22.46 23.58 7.33
N GLY A 11 21.89 24.67 7.87
CA GLY A 11 21.30 25.76 7.08
C GLY A 11 22.29 26.79 6.53
N LEU A 12 23.59 26.67 6.83
CA LEU A 12 24.62 27.65 6.44
C LEU A 12 25.46 27.25 5.22
N LEU A 13 25.15 26.13 4.56
CA LEU A 13 25.81 25.68 3.33
C LEU A 13 24.88 25.74 2.10
N LEU A 14 23.99 26.73 2.06
CA LEU A 14 22.95 26.79 1.04
C LEU A 14 23.35 27.67 -0.16
N PRO A 15 23.33 27.15 -1.39
CA PRO A 15 23.40 27.97 -2.60
C PRO A 15 22.17 28.90 -2.67
N ALA A 16 22.36 30.05 -3.31
CA ALA A 16 21.40 31.15 -3.39
C ALA A 16 20.01 30.71 -3.92
N PRO A 17 18.91 31.37 -3.49
CA PRO A 17 17.58 31.07 -3.98
C PRO A 17 17.49 31.36 -5.49
N LEU A 18 17.20 30.32 -6.29
CA LEU A 18 16.78 30.52 -7.68
C LEU A 18 15.41 31.20 -7.67
N SER A 19 15.26 32.25 -8.47
CA SER A 19 13.99 32.96 -8.64
C SER A 19 12.88 32.00 -9.07
N ALA A 20 11.68 32.23 -8.53
CA ALA A 20 10.48 31.48 -8.85
C ALA A 20 10.21 31.48 -10.36
N ALA A 21 10.52 30.37 -11.01
CA ALA A 21 10.10 30.10 -12.36
C ALA A 21 8.60 29.73 -12.33
N GLU A 22 7.83 30.27 -13.26
CA GLU A 22 6.54 29.68 -13.64
C GLU A 22 6.81 28.28 -14.19
N GLY A 23 6.61 27.25 -13.38
CA GLY A 23 6.90 25.86 -13.74
C GLY A 23 6.82 24.93 -12.54
N SER A 24 6.73 23.62 -12.78
CA SER A 24 6.88 22.58 -11.75
C SER A 24 8.26 22.61 -11.10
N LEU A 25 8.44 21.90 -9.99
CA LEU A 25 9.75 21.75 -9.35
C LEU A 25 10.86 21.37 -10.36
N PRO A 26 11.98 22.11 -10.43
CA PRO A 26 13.04 21.85 -11.40
C PRO A 26 13.86 20.62 -10.99
N GLY A 27 13.37 19.44 -11.35
CA GLY A 27 13.96 18.15 -10.95
C GLY A 27 15.42 17.96 -11.35
N GLN A 28 15.85 18.59 -12.43
CA GLN A 28 17.23 18.58 -12.94
C GLN A 28 18.22 19.25 -11.98
N ASP A 29 17.77 20.27 -11.23
CA ASP A 29 18.61 21.08 -10.34
C ASP A 29 18.58 20.56 -8.88
N LEU A 30 17.77 19.54 -8.61
CA LEU A 30 17.66 18.92 -7.29
C LEU A 30 18.81 17.93 -7.06
N SER A 31 19.62 18.21 -6.04
CA SER A 31 20.63 17.25 -5.55
C SER A 31 20.01 16.09 -4.78
N LEU A 32 20.75 14.97 -4.67
CA LEU A 32 20.32 13.76 -3.92
C LEU A 32 19.95 14.03 -2.45
N TRP A 33 20.47 15.11 -1.85
CA TRP A 33 20.13 15.51 -0.48
C TRP A 33 18.64 15.77 -0.26
N TRP A 34 17.91 16.16 -1.31
CA TRP A 34 16.47 16.33 -1.26
C TRP A 34 15.70 15.03 -1.07
N GLY A 35 16.31 13.87 -1.33
CA GLY A 35 15.76 12.55 -1.03
C GLY A 35 15.94 12.12 0.43
N LEU A 36 16.70 12.86 1.26
CA LEU A 36 16.99 12.48 2.65
C LEU A 36 15.71 12.36 3.50
N PRO A 37 14.73 13.28 3.47
CA PRO A 37 13.50 13.11 4.25
C PRO A 37 12.73 11.83 3.88
N PHE A 38 12.68 11.51 2.58
CA PHE A 38 12.03 10.31 2.07
C PHE A 38 12.77 9.04 2.52
N GLY A 39 14.09 9.00 2.38
CA GLY A 39 14.91 7.92 2.94
C GLY A 39 14.74 7.80 4.46
N GLY A 40 14.67 8.94 5.16
CA GLY A 40 14.49 9.02 6.61
C GLY A 40 13.18 8.39 7.09
N ILE A 41 12.06 8.65 6.42
CA ILE A 41 10.78 8.01 6.77
C ILE A 41 10.79 6.51 6.46
N LEU A 42 11.38 6.09 5.33
CA LEU A 42 11.52 4.66 4.99
C LEU A 42 12.40 3.90 5.99
N LEU A 43 13.52 4.49 6.40
CA LEU A 43 14.39 3.95 7.44
C LEU A 43 13.67 3.89 8.79
N SER A 44 12.86 4.91 9.11
CA SER A 44 12.05 4.91 10.33
C SER A 44 11.06 3.74 10.35
N LEU A 45 10.38 3.49 9.22
CA LEU A 45 9.47 2.36 9.04
C LEU A 45 10.15 1.01 9.17
N ALA A 46 11.35 0.86 8.61
CA ALA A 46 12.09 -0.41 8.63
C ALA A 46 12.69 -0.72 10.00
N PHE A 47 13.23 0.28 10.69
CA PHE A 47 14.09 0.06 11.85
C PHE A 47 13.46 0.43 13.20
N MET A 48 12.60 1.44 13.28
CA MET A 48 12.04 1.86 14.57
C MET A 48 11.11 0.81 15.21
N PRO A 49 10.26 0.07 14.46
CA PRO A 49 9.48 -1.02 15.06
C PRO A 49 10.36 -2.10 15.71
N LEU A 50 11.57 -2.31 15.20
CA LEU A 50 12.50 -3.33 15.68
C LEU A 50 13.33 -2.86 16.88
N PHE A 51 13.86 -1.63 16.84
CA PHE A 51 14.77 -1.12 17.87
C PHE A 51 14.10 -0.25 18.94
N ALA A 52 12.92 0.31 18.64
CA ALA A 52 12.25 1.30 19.47
C ALA A 52 10.71 1.15 19.43
N ALA A 53 10.22 -0.09 19.55
CA ALA A 53 8.79 -0.45 19.41
C ALA A 53 7.84 0.49 20.19
N HIS A 54 8.10 0.73 21.48
CA HIS A 54 7.26 1.60 22.31
C HIS A 54 7.21 3.06 21.82
N ILE A 55 8.32 3.58 21.29
CA ILE A 55 8.35 4.94 20.71
C ILE A 55 7.55 4.92 19.43
N TRP A 56 7.78 3.94 18.56
CA TRP A 56 7.09 3.78 17.29
C TRP A 56 5.57 3.71 17.48
N GLU A 57 5.08 2.77 18.28
CA GLU A 57 3.64 2.56 18.52
C GLU A 57 2.93 3.84 18.98
N ASN A 58 3.58 4.65 19.82
CA ASN A 58 3.00 5.87 20.35
C ASN A 58 3.23 7.12 19.48
N HIS A 59 4.22 7.11 18.58
CA HIS A 59 4.71 8.33 17.90
C HIS A 59 4.90 8.21 16.39
N TYR A 60 4.57 7.08 15.75
CA TYR A 60 4.73 6.87 14.30
C TYR A 60 4.13 8.03 13.47
N GLY A 61 2.95 8.52 13.86
CA GLY A 61 2.31 9.65 13.20
C GLY A 61 3.04 10.98 13.38
N LYS A 62 3.68 11.21 14.54
CA LYS A 62 4.49 12.41 14.78
C LYS A 62 5.80 12.33 14.01
N ILE A 63 6.41 11.14 13.91
CA ILE A 63 7.63 10.92 13.13
C ILE A 63 7.37 11.20 11.65
N ALA A 64 6.28 10.66 11.10
CA ALA A 64 5.85 10.95 9.74
C ALA A 64 5.64 12.45 9.52
N LEU A 65 4.93 13.13 10.44
CA LEU A 65 4.70 14.57 10.38
C LEU A 65 5.99 15.40 10.43
N ILE A 66 6.96 15.02 11.26
CA ILE A 66 8.26 15.72 11.35
C ILE A 66 8.98 15.66 10.01
N TRP A 67 9.05 14.48 9.38
CA TRP A 67 9.67 14.35 8.06
C TRP A 67 8.92 15.15 6.99
N SER A 68 7.59 15.12 6.97
CA SER A 68 6.78 15.93 6.05
C SER A 68 7.03 17.42 6.22
N LEU A 69 6.97 17.92 7.46
CA LEU A 69 7.18 19.34 7.75
C LEU A 69 8.61 19.77 7.41
N MET A 70 9.60 18.90 7.61
CA MET A 70 10.97 19.17 7.21
C MET A 70 11.08 19.34 5.68
N THR A 71 10.45 18.46 4.90
CA THR A 71 10.41 18.59 3.44
C THR A 71 9.69 19.85 2.99
N ILE A 72 8.48 20.10 3.50
CA ILE A 72 7.67 21.27 3.13
C ILE A 72 8.40 22.56 3.50
N PHE A 73 8.97 22.63 4.71
CA PHE A 73 9.74 23.79 5.13
C PHE A 73 10.96 24.01 4.25
N ALA A 74 11.70 22.96 3.90
CA ALA A 74 12.79 23.08 2.95
C ALA A 74 12.28 23.64 1.61
N LEU A 75 11.26 23.03 0.99
CA LEU A 75 10.72 23.50 -0.29
C LEU A 75 10.30 24.99 -0.25
N ILE A 76 9.64 25.43 0.82
CA ILE A 76 9.26 26.85 0.99
C ILE A 76 10.47 27.77 1.01
N ASN A 77 11.55 27.39 1.70
CA ASN A 77 12.73 28.26 1.84
C ASN A 77 13.55 28.35 0.55
N PHE A 78 13.63 27.28 -0.25
CA PHE A 78 14.45 27.28 -1.48
C PHE A 78 13.68 27.66 -2.73
N PHE A 79 12.41 27.28 -2.83
CA PHE A 79 11.59 27.44 -4.04
C PHE A 79 10.38 28.36 -3.84
N GLY A 80 10.14 28.81 -2.60
CA GLY A 80 9.04 29.72 -2.29
C GLY A 80 7.72 29.01 -1.98
N PHE A 81 6.82 29.78 -1.37
CA PHE A 81 5.53 29.27 -0.90
C PHE A 81 4.60 28.85 -2.04
N ALA A 82 4.52 29.64 -3.12
CA ALA A 82 3.57 29.39 -4.22
C ALA A 82 3.83 28.05 -4.91
N LEU A 83 5.09 27.78 -5.29
CA LEU A 83 5.48 26.51 -5.90
C LEU A 83 5.24 25.33 -4.94
N THR A 84 5.69 25.48 -3.70
CA THR A 84 5.52 24.42 -2.70
C THR A 84 4.05 24.08 -2.48
N TRP A 85 3.18 25.10 -2.43
CA TRP A 85 1.73 24.90 -2.30
C TRP A 85 1.17 24.12 -3.48
N GLN A 86 1.53 24.48 -4.71
CA GLN A 86 1.09 23.77 -5.92
C GLN A 86 1.48 22.30 -5.88
N GLU A 87 2.74 22.00 -5.59
CA GLU A 87 3.28 20.63 -5.56
C GLU A 87 2.68 19.78 -4.42
N VAL A 88 2.53 20.37 -3.24
CA VAL A 88 1.88 19.71 -2.09
C VAL A 88 0.40 19.47 -2.38
N ALA A 89 -0.32 20.46 -2.92
CA ALA A 89 -1.73 20.31 -3.25
C ALA A 89 -1.94 19.30 -4.37
N GLN A 90 -1.11 19.33 -5.43
CA GLN A 90 -1.14 18.35 -6.51
C GLN A 90 -0.90 16.94 -5.95
N THR A 91 0.13 16.75 -5.15
CA THR A 91 0.44 15.44 -4.54
C THR A 91 -0.67 14.96 -3.61
N PHE A 92 -1.26 15.88 -2.84
CA PHE A 92 -2.36 15.55 -1.93
C PHE A 92 -3.61 15.10 -2.69
N PHE A 93 -4.07 15.88 -3.67
CA PHE A 93 -5.33 15.64 -4.38
C PHE A 93 -5.22 14.54 -5.44
N HIS A 94 -4.08 14.41 -6.13
CA HIS A 94 -3.92 13.41 -7.19
C HIS A 94 -3.38 12.07 -6.72
N HIS A 95 -2.69 12.02 -5.58
CA HIS A 95 -2.03 10.80 -5.13
C HIS A 95 -2.51 10.35 -3.75
N TYR A 96 -2.30 11.16 -2.71
CA TYR A 96 -2.61 10.75 -1.34
C TYR A 96 -4.10 10.51 -1.10
N LEU A 97 -4.96 11.44 -1.53
CA LEU A 97 -6.40 11.37 -1.28
C LEU A 97 -7.07 10.19 -2.02
N PRO A 98 -6.86 9.98 -3.34
CA PRO A 98 -7.34 8.79 -4.03
C PRO A 98 -6.83 7.48 -3.40
N PHE A 99 -5.55 7.46 -3.04
CA PHE A 99 -4.93 6.31 -2.39
C PHE A 99 -5.64 5.93 -1.09
N ILE A 100 -5.82 6.89 -0.18
CA ILE A 100 -6.44 6.59 1.10
C ILE A 100 -7.92 6.23 0.95
N ILE A 101 -8.64 6.82 -0.01
CA ILE A 101 -10.04 6.48 -0.30
C ILE A 101 -10.16 5.02 -0.75
N ILE A 102 -9.30 4.57 -1.66
CA ILE A 102 -9.30 3.17 -2.14
C ILE A 102 -8.95 2.20 -1.04
N ILE A 103 -7.87 2.43 -0.30
CA ILE A 103 -7.48 1.53 0.79
C ILE A 103 -8.58 1.49 1.87
N SER A 104 -9.20 2.63 2.18
CA SER A 104 -10.33 2.69 3.11
C SER A 104 -11.52 1.87 2.61
N ALA A 105 -11.87 1.98 1.33
CA ALA A 105 -12.96 1.22 0.73
C ALA A 105 -12.68 -0.27 0.73
N LEU A 106 -11.51 -0.68 0.25
CA LEU A 106 -11.08 -2.09 0.22
C LEU A 106 -11.03 -2.69 1.61
N TYR A 107 -10.47 -1.98 2.59
CA TYR A 107 -10.38 -2.44 3.98
C TYR A 107 -11.77 -2.58 4.63
N THR A 108 -12.64 -1.58 4.47
CA THR A 108 -13.98 -1.58 5.05
C THR A 108 -14.85 -2.68 4.45
N ILE A 109 -14.84 -2.84 3.12
CA ILE A 109 -15.62 -3.85 2.41
C ILE A 109 -15.10 -5.25 2.71
N SER A 110 -13.77 -5.46 2.66
CA SER A 110 -13.17 -6.76 3.00
C SER A 110 -13.45 -7.13 4.45
N GLY A 111 -13.42 -6.15 5.37
CA GLY A 111 -13.75 -6.38 6.77
C GLY A 111 -15.20 -6.71 7.05
N GLY A 112 -16.10 -6.45 6.10
CA GLY A 112 -17.48 -6.88 6.12
C GLY A 112 -17.71 -8.28 5.53
N ILE A 113 -16.67 -8.97 5.05
CA ILE A 113 -16.74 -10.34 4.54
C ILE A 113 -16.05 -11.25 5.55
N LYS A 114 -16.73 -12.31 5.98
CA LYS A 114 -16.10 -13.34 6.79
C LYS A 114 -16.13 -14.67 6.04
N ILE A 115 -14.95 -15.23 5.86
CA ILE A 115 -14.76 -16.58 5.36
C ILE A 115 -14.55 -17.47 6.57
N ASP A 116 -15.42 -18.46 6.75
CA ASP A 116 -15.31 -19.46 7.80
C ASP A 116 -14.99 -20.81 7.16
N ILE A 117 -13.80 -21.33 7.42
CA ILE A 117 -13.30 -22.56 6.80
C ILE A 117 -13.08 -23.60 7.90
N HIS A 118 -13.82 -24.69 7.79
CA HIS A 118 -13.63 -25.90 8.57
C HIS A 118 -12.85 -26.90 7.72
N SER A 119 -11.69 -27.34 8.21
CA SER A 119 -10.80 -28.23 7.48
C SER A 119 -9.92 -29.00 8.47
N PRO A 120 -9.42 -30.20 8.10
CA PRO A 120 -8.41 -30.91 8.88
C PRO A 120 -7.04 -30.20 8.92
N GLY A 121 -6.81 -29.16 8.11
CA GLY A 121 -5.56 -28.39 8.14
C GLY A 121 -4.34 -29.16 7.64
N THR A 122 -4.52 -30.00 6.63
CA THR A 122 -3.41 -30.71 6.00
C THR A 122 -2.47 -29.74 5.29
N PRO A 123 -1.18 -30.10 5.13
CA PRO A 123 -0.23 -29.25 4.40
C PRO A 123 -0.71 -28.83 3.02
N LEU A 124 -1.36 -29.75 2.29
CA LEU A 124 -1.93 -29.44 0.98
C LEU A 124 -3.02 -28.36 1.05
N ILE A 125 -3.92 -28.42 2.04
CA ILE A 125 -5.00 -27.43 2.20
C ILE A 125 -4.42 -26.07 2.60
N ASN A 126 -3.44 -26.05 3.49
CA ASN A 126 -2.76 -24.82 3.88
C ASN A 126 -2.04 -24.17 2.69
N THR A 127 -1.32 -24.96 1.89
CA THR A 127 -0.66 -24.49 0.67
C THR A 127 -1.67 -23.96 -0.34
N ALA A 128 -2.79 -24.66 -0.54
CA ALA A 128 -3.87 -24.21 -1.42
C ALA A 128 -4.49 -22.90 -0.92
N LEU A 129 -4.73 -22.77 0.38
CA LEU A 129 -5.26 -21.55 0.98
C LEU A 129 -4.32 -20.36 0.78
N LEU A 130 -3.01 -20.56 0.99
CA LEU A 130 -2.00 -19.54 0.70
C LEU A 130 -1.93 -19.19 -0.79
N GLY A 131 -1.96 -20.18 -1.69
CA GLY A 131 -1.96 -19.96 -3.13
C GLY A 131 -3.17 -19.16 -3.60
N VAL A 132 -4.38 -19.53 -3.14
CA VAL A 132 -5.62 -18.79 -3.41
C VAL A 132 -5.56 -17.37 -2.84
N GLY A 133 -5.09 -17.21 -1.60
CA GLY A 133 -4.92 -15.90 -0.98
C GLY A 133 -3.94 -15.01 -1.76
N THR A 134 -2.84 -15.59 -2.25
CA THR A 134 -1.81 -14.90 -3.05
C THR A 134 -2.39 -14.43 -4.38
N PHE A 135 -3.11 -15.30 -5.08
CA PHE A 135 -3.76 -14.95 -6.33
C PHE A 135 -4.82 -13.87 -6.13
N LEU A 136 -5.67 -14.01 -5.11
CA LEU A 136 -6.74 -13.05 -4.84
C LEU A 136 -6.20 -11.71 -4.37
N ALA A 137 -5.10 -11.65 -3.62
CA ALA A 137 -4.45 -10.41 -3.19
C ALA A 137 -4.18 -9.44 -4.35
N GLY A 138 -3.87 -9.97 -5.53
CA GLY A 138 -3.65 -9.16 -6.73
C GLY A 138 -4.91 -8.46 -7.25
N TRP A 139 -6.10 -8.97 -6.92
CA TRP A 139 -7.40 -8.38 -7.30
C TRP A 139 -8.03 -7.57 -6.19
N ILE A 140 -7.86 -8.03 -4.94
CA ILE A 140 -8.57 -7.47 -3.79
C ILE A 140 -7.70 -6.59 -2.89
N GLY A 141 -6.42 -6.40 -3.25
CA GLY A 141 -5.43 -5.76 -2.40
C GLY A 141 -4.83 -6.73 -1.39
N THR A 142 -3.53 -6.60 -1.12
CA THR A 142 -2.86 -7.40 -0.08
C THR A 142 -3.49 -7.17 1.30
N THR A 143 -3.92 -5.94 1.59
CA THR A 143 -4.63 -5.60 2.83
C THR A 143 -5.99 -6.29 2.94
N GLY A 144 -6.77 -6.30 1.84
CA GLY A 144 -8.07 -6.97 1.79
C GLY A 144 -7.93 -8.48 1.92
N ALA A 145 -7.02 -9.09 1.15
CA ALA A 145 -6.73 -10.51 1.23
C ALA A 145 -6.19 -10.92 2.61
N ALA A 146 -5.32 -10.11 3.22
CA ALA A 146 -4.85 -10.34 4.57
C ALA A 146 -6.02 -10.43 5.56
N MET A 147 -6.96 -9.49 5.47
CA MET A 147 -8.15 -9.46 6.32
C MET A 147 -9.05 -10.69 6.14
N LEU A 148 -9.22 -11.18 4.91
CA LEU A 148 -10.06 -12.34 4.61
C LEU A 148 -9.42 -13.67 4.99
N PHE A 149 -8.12 -13.84 4.74
CA PHE A 149 -7.48 -15.16 4.75
C PHE A 149 -6.66 -15.45 6.00
N VAL A 150 -6.22 -14.44 6.77
CA VAL A 150 -5.37 -14.69 7.95
C VAL A 150 -6.11 -15.48 9.03
N ARG A 151 -7.40 -15.19 9.21
CA ARG A 151 -8.25 -15.85 10.23
C ARG A 151 -8.55 -17.31 9.88
N PRO A 152 -9.04 -17.64 8.67
CA PRO A 152 -9.16 -19.03 8.26
C PRO A 152 -7.88 -19.83 8.43
N LEU A 153 -6.73 -19.27 8.04
CA LEU A 153 -5.45 -19.95 8.16
C LEU A 153 -5.11 -20.27 9.62
N LEU A 154 -5.25 -19.29 10.51
CA LEU A 154 -5.00 -19.48 11.94
C LEU A 154 -5.99 -20.43 12.59
N HIS A 155 -7.27 -20.36 12.22
CA HIS A 155 -8.33 -21.18 12.81
C HIS A 155 -8.21 -22.66 12.43
N ILE A 156 -7.97 -22.96 11.15
CA ILE A 156 -7.80 -24.35 10.69
C ILE A 156 -6.59 -25.02 11.38
N ASN A 157 -5.56 -24.24 11.70
CA ASN A 157 -4.32 -24.73 12.30
C ASN A 157 -4.25 -24.53 13.82
N ASP A 158 -5.36 -24.18 14.47
CA ASP A 158 -5.42 -23.88 15.92
C ASP A 158 -4.98 -25.03 16.84
N HIS A 159 -4.97 -26.25 16.32
CA HIS A 159 -4.61 -27.49 17.00
C HIS A 159 -3.14 -27.89 16.83
N ARG A 160 -2.41 -27.26 15.89
CA ARG A 160 -1.00 -27.56 15.56
C ARG A 160 -0.08 -27.06 16.67
N GLN A 161 1.09 -27.67 16.86
CA GLN A 161 2.07 -27.13 17.83
C GLN A 161 2.91 -26.03 17.18
N MET A 162 3.43 -26.30 15.98
CA MET A 162 4.23 -25.37 15.19
C MET A 162 3.35 -24.66 14.16
N ARG A 163 3.16 -23.35 14.34
CA ARG A 163 2.30 -22.50 13.48
C ARG A 163 2.97 -21.23 12.95
N VAL A 164 4.21 -20.98 13.37
CA VAL A 164 4.90 -19.72 13.07
C VAL A 164 5.15 -19.58 11.57
N HIS A 165 5.49 -20.69 10.89
CA HIS A 165 5.70 -20.69 9.45
C HIS A 165 4.43 -20.31 8.69
N HIS A 166 3.23 -20.73 9.11
CA HIS A 166 1.98 -20.28 8.48
C HIS A 166 1.90 -18.76 8.38
N MET A 167 2.23 -18.04 9.46
CA MET A 167 2.22 -16.57 9.46
C MET A 167 3.36 -15.96 8.64
N ILE A 168 4.57 -16.51 8.70
CA ILE A 168 5.71 -16.01 7.90
C ILE A 168 5.41 -16.12 6.41
N PHE A 169 4.97 -17.30 5.96
CA PHE A 169 4.63 -17.52 4.54
C PHE A 169 3.37 -16.75 4.14
N PHE A 170 2.41 -16.56 5.04
CA PHE A 170 1.27 -15.67 4.77
C PHE A 170 1.72 -14.24 4.49
N ILE A 171 2.63 -13.70 5.30
CA ILE A 171 3.19 -12.36 5.10
C ILE A 171 3.92 -12.29 3.76
N PHE A 172 4.82 -13.23 3.45
CA PHE A 172 5.57 -13.21 2.19
C PHE A 172 4.67 -13.36 0.96
N LEU A 173 3.75 -14.33 0.98
CA LEU A 173 2.92 -14.66 -0.17
C LEU A 173 1.71 -13.73 -0.30
N VAL A 174 0.79 -13.76 0.67
CA VAL A 174 -0.47 -13.02 0.59
C VAL A 174 -0.26 -11.53 0.89
N GLY A 175 0.56 -11.21 1.88
CA GLY A 175 0.77 -9.84 2.35
C GLY A 175 1.72 -9.00 1.51
N ASN A 176 2.58 -9.62 0.69
CA ASN A 176 3.56 -8.91 -0.13
C ASN A 176 3.46 -9.32 -1.61
N VAL A 177 3.87 -10.55 -1.95
CA VAL A 177 4.03 -10.99 -3.35
C VAL A 177 2.71 -10.97 -4.14
N GLY A 178 1.59 -11.28 -3.52
CA GLY A 178 0.31 -11.41 -4.20
C GLY A 178 -0.23 -10.12 -4.83
N GLY A 179 0.20 -8.94 -4.36
CA GLY A 179 -0.32 -7.64 -4.78
C GLY A 179 0.06 -7.19 -6.21
N ILE A 180 0.86 -7.97 -6.95
CA ILE A 180 1.51 -7.47 -8.16
C ILE A 180 0.67 -7.57 -9.45
N LEU A 181 -0.51 -8.20 -9.41
CA LEU A 181 -1.28 -8.51 -10.63
C LEU A 181 -2.10 -7.34 -11.18
N THR A 182 -2.57 -6.43 -10.33
CA THR A 182 -3.37 -5.28 -10.74
C THR A 182 -3.00 -4.04 -9.93
N PRO A 183 -3.35 -2.82 -10.40
CA PRO A 183 -3.17 -1.60 -9.62
C PRO A 183 -3.90 -1.57 -8.28
N LEU A 184 -4.85 -2.48 -8.04
CA LEU A 184 -5.55 -2.57 -6.75
C LEU A 184 -4.75 -3.35 -5.69
N GLY A 185 -3.78 -4.15 -6.15
CA GLY A 185 -3.09 -5.12 -5.32
C GLY A 185 -2.13 -4.50 -4.32
N ASP A 186 -1.40 -3.45 -4.73
CA ASP A 186 -0.45 -2.74 -3.89
C ASP A 186 -0.41 -1.20 -4.13
N PRO A 187 0.09 -0.42 -3.15
CA PRO A 187 0.19 1.04 -3.28
C PRO A 187 1.05 1.55 -4.46
N PRO A 188 2.24 0.99 -4.75
CA PRO A 188 3.07 1.48 -5.85
C PRO A 188 2.44 1.30 -7.23
N LEU A 189 1.80 0.15 -7.50
CA LEU A 189 1.10 -0.08 -8.78
C LEU A 189 -0.13 0.81 -8.90
N PHE A 190 -0.83 1.06 -7.80
CA PHE A 190 -1.92 2.03 -7.79
C PHE A 190 -1.44 3.44 -8.15
N LEU A 191 -0.31 3.87 -7.57
CA LEU A 191 0.29 5.15 -7.88
C LEU A 191 0.70 5.24 -9.36
N GLY A 192 1.27 4.17 -9.92
CA GLY A 192 1.55 4.08 -11.35
C GLY A 192 0.29 4.26 -12.21
N PHE A 193 -0.80 3.61 -11.82
CA PHE A 193 -2.09 3.74 -12.51
C PHE A 193 -2.65 5.16 -12.47
N LEU A 194 -2.58 5.84 -11.32
CA LEU A 194 -2.96 7.25 -11.21
C LEU A 194 -2.11 8.18 -12.10
N ASN A 195 -0.88 7.77 -12.40
CA ASN A 195 0.03 8.47 -13.31
C ASN A 195 -0.09 7.99 -14.77
N GLY A 196 -1.15 7.25 -15.12
CA GLY A 196 -1.48 6.89 -16.50
C GLY A 196 -1.00 5.51 -16.95
N VAL A 197 -0.42 4.69 -16.08
CA VAL A 197 -0.12 3.29 -16.42
C VAL A 197 -1.42 2.49 -16.59
N SER A 198 -1.54 1.75 -17.70
CA SER A 198 -2.77 0.99 -17.97
C SER A 198 -3.05 -0.10 -16.91
N PHE A 199 -4.32 -0.39 -16.66
CA PHE A 199 -4.74 -1.37 -15.65
C PHE A 199 -4.17 -2.79 -15.90
N SER A 200 -4.05 -3.19 -17.16
CA SER A 200 -3.55 -4.53 -17.53
C SER A 200 -2.02 -4.64 -17.53
N TRP A 201 -1.29 -3.53 -17.40
CA TRP A 201 0.17 -3.53 -17.48
C TRP A 201 0.83 -4.45 -16.43
N PRO A 202 0.44 -4.43 -15.14
CA PRO A 202 1.08 -5.29 -14.14
C PRO A 202 0.87 -6.77 -14.44
N LEU A 203 -0.35 -7.17 -14.81
CA LEU A 203 -0.64 -8.55 -15.22
C LEU A 203 0.22 -9.01 -16.41
N GLN A 204 0.39 -8.14 -17.41
CA GLN A 204 1.16 -8.46 -18.62
C GLN A 204 2.67 -8.52 -18.37
N LYS A 205 3.20 -7.68 -17.49
CA LYS A 205 4.66 -7.55 -17.27
C LYS A 205 5.16 -8.35 -16.07
N LEU A 206 4.36 -8.45 -15.00
CA LEU A 206 4.75 -9.04 -13.72
C LEU A 206 4.06 -10.38 -13.45
N GLY A 207 3.10 -10.81 -14.28
CA GLY A 207 2.36 -12.06 -14.06
C GLY A 207 3.25 -13.30 -14.03
N PHE A 208 4.32 -13.33 -14.83
CA PHE A 208 5.30 -14.41 -14.80
C PHE A 208 6.20 -14.33 -13.54
N ASP A 209 6.61 -13.12 -13.16
CA ASP A 209 7.40 -12.88 -11.95
C ASP A 209 6.66 -13.33 -10.69
N LEU A 210 5.33 -13.16 -10.65
CA LEU A 210 4.49 -13.70 -9.58
C LEU A 210 4.70 -15.21 -9.45
N ILE A 211 4.61 -15.96 -10.54
CA ILE A 211 4.74 -17.42 -10.52
C ILE A 211 6.16 -17.82 -10.13
N LEU A 212 7.17 -17.14 -10.69
CA LEU A 212 8.58 -17.38 -10.39
C LEU A 212 8.89 -17.22 -8.89
N VAL A 213 8.27 -16.28 -8.19
CA VAL A 213 8.50 -16.04 -6.76
C VAL A 213 7.55 -16.87 -5.89
N ALA A 214 6.26 -16.91 -6.23
CA ALA A 214 5.24 -17.57 -5.42
C ALA A 214 5.37 -19.10 -5.45
N ALA A 215 5.68 -19.71 -6.60
CA ALA A 215 5.75 -21.17 -6.72
C ALA A 215 6.85 -21.78 -5.84
N PRO A 216 8.11 -21.29 -5.84
CA PRO A 216 9.14 -21.78 -4.92
C PRO A 216 8.77 -21.57 -3.45
N LEU A 217 8.19 -20.42 -3.10
CA LEU A 217 7.74 -20.15 -1.72
C LEU A 217 6.62 -21.10 -1.27
N LEU A 218 5.66 -21.41 -2.14
CA LEU A 218 4.59 -22.37 -1.86
C LEU A 218 5.12 -23.80 -1.73
N LEU A 219 6.08 -24.20 -2.57
CA LEU A 219 6.75 -25.50 -2.47
C LEU A 219 7.55 -25.62 -1.17
N LEU A 220 8.29 -24.56 -0.82
CA LEU A 220 9.05 -24.51 0.43
C LEU A 220 8.12 -24.56 1.64
N PHE A 221 7.03 -23.79 1.62
CA PHE A 221 5.98 -23.86 2.63
C PHE A 221 5.42 -25.28 2.78
N TYR A 222 5.05 -25.92 1.67
CA TYR A 222 4.52 -27.28 1.68
C TYR A 222 5.51 -28.27 2.31
N GLY A 223 6.80 -28.18 1.98
CA GLY A 223 7.84 -29.01 2.58
C GLY A 223 7.99 -28.78 4.09
N VAL A 224 8.05 -27.52 4.52
CA VAL A 224 8.16 -27.15 5.94
C VAL A 224 6.93 -27.56 6.73
N ASP A 225 5.73 -27.29 6.23
CA ASP A 225 4.47 -27.64 6.91
C ASP A 225 4.26 -29.17 6.96
N SER A 226 4.70 -29.90 5.93
CA SER A 226 4.69 -31.36 5.93
C SER A 226 5.66 -31.94 6.95
N TYR A 227 6.86 -31.38 7.07
CA TYR A 227 7.85 -31.81 8.05
C TYR A 227 7.34 -31.62 9.49
N PHE A 228 6.80 -30.45 9.82
CA PHE A 228 6.22 -30.22 11.15
C PHE A 228 4.98 -31.07 11.38
N SER A 229 4.11 -31.22 10.38
CA SER A 229 2.95 -32.11 10.46
C SER A 229 3.33 -33.55 10.79
N TRP A 230 4.42 -34.05 10.21
CA TRP A 230 4.91 -35.40 10.44
C TRP A 230 5.48 -35.54 11.84
N ARG A 231 6.28 -34.56 12.31
CA ARG A 231 6.85 -34.55 13.67
C ARG A 231 5.80 -34.51 14.77
N GLU A 232 4.69 -33.82 14.54
CA GLU A 232 3.59 -33.70 15.51
C GLU A 232 2.79 -35.01 15.66
N GLY A 233 3.04 -36.01 14.80
CA GLY A 233 2.27 -37.25 14.73
C GLY A 233 0.90 -36.98 14.14
N HIS A 234 0.66 -37.43 12.91
CA HIS A 234 -0.55 -37.16 12.12
C HIS A 234 -1.88 -37.46 12.86
N SER A 235 -2.33 -36.54 13.71
CA SER A 235 -3.63 -36.55 14.36
C SER A 235 -4.53 -35.55 13.66
N PHE A 236 -4.80 -35.81 12.38
CA PHE A 236 -5.81 -35.04 11.67
C PHE A 236 -7.17 -35.46 12.25
N ARG A 237 -7.80 -34.58 13.04
CA ARG A 237 -9.21 -34.76 13.40
C ARG A 237 -9.98 -34.92 12.10
N HIS A 238 -10.77 -35.99 11.97
CA HIS A 238 -11.64 -36.19 10.81
C HIS A 238 -12.73 -35.11 10.84
N ARG A 239 -12.44 -33.96 10.23
CA ARG A 239 -13.35 -32.83 10.08
C ARG A 239 -13.78 -32.75 8.62
N PRO A 240 -15.08 -32.73 8.31
CA PRO A 240 -15.53 -32.47 6.95
C PRO A 240 -15.04 -31.09 6.50
N ILE A 241 -14.63 -30.98 5.24
CA ILE A 241 -14.25 -29.70 4.66
C ILE A 241 -15.52 -28.90 4.40
N GLY A 242 -15.61 -27.70 4.97
CA GLY A 242 -16.75 -26.80 4.81
C GLY A 242 -16.31 -25.35 4.73
N VAL A 243 -16.85 -24.60 3.77
CA VAL A 243 -16.59 -23.16 3.62
C VAL A 243 -17.92 -22.43 3.72
N THR A 244 -18.03 -21.51 4.69
CA THR A 244 -19.19 -20.65 4.87
C THR A 244 -18.79 -19.20 4.65
N LEU A 245 -19.49 -18.51 3.76
CA LEU A 245 -19.28 -17.10 3.47
C LEU A 245 -20.39 -16.27 4.11
N LYS A 246 -20.03 -15.43 5.10
CA LYS A 246 -20.90 -14.39 5.65
C LYS A 246 -20.56 -13.04 5.02
N GLY A 247 -21.55 -12.15 4.90
CA GLY A 247 -21.35 -10.81 4.32
C GLY A 247 -21.31 -10.78 2.79
N LYS A 248 -22.08 -11.66 2.12
CA LYS A 248 -22.09 -11.80 0.65
C LYS A 248 -22.36 -10.49 -0.10
N TYR A 249 -23.14 -9.57 0.49
CA TYR A 249 -23.38 -8.24 -0.07
C TYR A 249 -22.08 -7.45 -0.28
N ASN A 250 -21.12 -7.55 0.64
CA ASN A 250 -19.82 -6.90 0.49
C ASN A 250 -19.01 -7.48 -0.67
N GLY A 251 -19.21 -8.77 -1.00
CA GLY A 251 -18.65 -9.36 -2.22
C GLY A 251 -19.14 -8.67 -3.50
N LEU A 252 -20.41 -8.25 -3.54
CA LEU A 252 -20.96 -7.47 -4.65
C LEU A 252 -20.41 -6.04 -4.67
N LEU A 253 -20.32 -5.40 -3.50
CA LEU A 253 -19.70 -4.06 -3.39
C LEU A 253 -18.24 -4.08 -3.87
N PHE A 254 -17.54 -5.19 -3.66
CA PHE A 254 -16.17 -5.39 -4.15
C PHE A 254 -16.09 -5.33 -5.68
N ILE A 255 -17.02 -5.96 -6.38
CA ILE A 255 -17.10 -5.86 -7.85
C ILE A 255 -17.35 -4.41 -8.26
N GLY A 256 -18.16 -3.67 -7.48
CA GLY A 256 -18.36 -2.23 -7.66
C GLY A 256 -17.06 -1.42 -7.52
N VAL A 257 -16.20 -1.74 -6.53
CA VAL A 257 -14.89 -1.10 -6.37
C VAL A 257 -14.03 -1.32 -7.61
N ILE A 258 -13.90 -2.58 -8.06
CA ILE A 258 -13.13 -2.90 -9.27
C ILE A 258 -13.70 -2.16 -10.48
N GLY A 259 -15.02 -2.14 -10.64
CA GLY A 259 -15.70 -1.44 -11.72
C GLY A 259 -15.45 0.07 -11.73
N LEU A 260 -15.47 0.74 -10.57
CA LEU A 260 -15.19 2.18 -10.46
C LEU A 260 -13.74 2.51 -10.78
N VAL A 261 -12.78 1.70 -10.31
CA VAL A 261 -11.35 1.91 -10.62
C VAL A 261 -11.07 1.64 -12.09
N LEU A 262 -11.63 0.58 -12.67
CA LEU A 262 -11.53 0.33 -14.11
C LEU A 262 -12.15 1.46 -14.93
N MET A 263 -13.32 1.94 -14.53
CA MET A 263 -14.02 3.04 -15.18
C MET A 263 -13.14 4.30 -15.22
N SER A 264 -12.48 4.68 -14.11
CA SER A 264 -11.61 5.86 -14.14
C SER A 264 -10.38 5.71 -15.03
N GLY A 265 -9.91 4.48 -15.24
CA GLY A 265 -8.76 4.20 -16.09
C GLY A 265 -9.09 4.16 -17.59
N VAL A 266 -10.31 3.73 -17.93
CA VAL A 266 -10.77 3.60 -19.32
C VAL A 266 -11.46 4.86 -19.81
N TRP A 267 -12.19 5.55 -18.94
CA TRP A 267 -12.90 6.77 -19.27
C TRP A 267 -12.20 7.98 -18.65
N GLN A 268 -11.44 8.68 -19.49
CA GLN A 268 -10.94 10.02 -19.17
C GLN A 268 -11.98 11.03 -19.66
N SER A 269 -12.42 11.90 -18.76
CA SER A 269 -13.44 12.91 -19.05
C SER A 269 -12.77 14.22 -19.42
N ASP A 270 -13.22 14.87 -20.49
CA ASP A 270 -12.77 16.21 -20.89
C ASP A 270 -13.19 17.31 -19.89
N ILE A 271 -14.11 16.99 -18.98
CA ILE A 271 -14.56 17.88 -17.90
C ILE A 271 -13.65 17.74 -16.69
N SER A 272 -13.00 18.84 -16.30
CA SER A 272 -12.26 18.96 -15.05
C SER A 272 -12.78 20.09 -14.16
N LEU A 273 -12.65 19.89 -12.85
CA LEU A 273 -13.01 20.86 -11.82
C LEU A 273 -11.75 21.39 -11.16
N ASN A 274 -11.60 22.71 -11.09
CA ASN A 274 -10.47 23.34 -10.41
C ASN A 274 -10.77 23.52 -8.92
N VAL A 275 -10.08 22.77 -8.07
CA VAL A 275 -10.15 22.87 -6.61
C VAL A 275 -8.79 23.33 -6.09
N ALA A 276 -8.74 24.46 -5.39
CA ALA A 276 -7.51 25.03 -4.82
C ALA A 276 -6.36 25.23 -5.84
N GLY A 277 -6.70 25.50 -7.11
CA GLY A 277 -5.72 25.66 -8.20
C GLY A 277 -5.29 24.35 -8.86
N ILE A 278 -5.90 23.22 -8.49
CA ILE A 278 -5.61 21.88 -9.00
C ILE A 278 -6.80 21.39 -9.83
N SER A 279 -6.54 21.00 -11.09
CA SER A 279 -7.54 20.43 -12.00
C SER A 279 -7.78 18.97 -11.65
N ILE A 280 -9.00 18.62 -11.24
CA ILE A 280 -9.41 17.25 -10.94
C ILE A 280 -10.42 16.80 -11.99
N GLU A 281 -10.12 15.71 -12.70
CA GLU A 281 -11.03 15.13 -13.69
C GLU A 281 -12.31 14.58 -13.07
N LEU A 282 -13.44 14.70 -13.80
CA LEU A 282 -14.73 14.18 -13.36
C LEU A 282 -14.71 12.65 -13.17
N SER A 283 -13.96 11.92 -13.99
CA SER A 283 -13.74 10.46 -13.88
C SER A 283 -13.18 10.08 -12.51
N ASN A 284 -12.17 10.81 -12.04
CA ASN A 284 -11.54 10.62 -10.74
C ASN A 284 -12.49 10.99 -9.60
N LEU A 285 -13.24 12.08 -9.73
CA LEU A 285 -14.22 12.48 -8.71
C LEU A 285 -15.35 11.46 -8.56
N LEU A 286 -15.86 10.92 -9.67
CA LEU A 286 -16.89 9.88 -9.66
C LEU A 286 -16.37 8.56 -9.09
N ARG A 287 -15.12 8.18 -9.41
CA ARG A 287 -14.47 7.04 -8.77
C ARG A 287 -14.40 7.24 -7.27
N ASP A 288 -13.77 8.32 -6.81
CA ASP A 288 -13.49 8.54 -5.40
C ASP A 288 -14.78 8.69 -4.59
N GLY A 289 -15.74 9.47 -5.09
CA GLY A 289 -17.08 9.58 -4.51
C GLY A 289 -17.82 8.25 -4.48
N GLY A 290 -17.79 7.49 -5.57
CA GLY A 290 -18.40 6.16 -5.66
C GLY A 290 -17.79 5.17 -4.66
N LEU A 291 -16.46 5.17 -4.50
CA LEU A 291 -15.76 4.32 -3.53
C LEU A 291 -16.13 4.67 -2.10
N MET A 292 -16.21 5.96 -1.77
CA MET A 292 -16.68 6.41 -0.46
C MET A 292 -18.13 5.98 -0.20
N LEU A 293 -19.01 6.05 -1.21
CA LEU A 293 -20.38 5.56 -1.11
C LEU A 293 -20.44 4.05 -0.90
N LEU A 294 -19.65 3.26 -1.63
CA LEU A 294 -19.58 1.80 -1.45
C LEU A 294 -19.05 1.42 -0.07
N ALA A 295 -18.01 2.11 0.42
CA ALA A 295 -17.45 1.90 1.75
C ALA A 295 -18.49 2.24 2.85
N THR A 296 -19.23 3.33 2.66
CA THR A 296 -20.28 3.76 3.58
C THR A 296 -21.47 2.78 3.55
N ALA A 297 -21.87 2.32 2.37
CA ALA A 297 -22.90 1.30 2.22
C ALA A 297 -22.49 -0.01 2.91
N SER A 298 -21.24 -0.46 2.71
CA SER A 298 -20.67 -1.60 3.44
C SER A 298 -20.79 -1.41 4.94
N TRP A 299 -20.36 -0.27 5.48
CA TRP A 299 -20.41 0.00 6.91
C TRP A 299 -21.83 0.03 7.47
N LEU A 300 -22.79 0.61 6.75
CA LEU A 300 -24.17 0.75 7.20
C LEU A 300 -24.99 -0.55 7.09
N PHE A 301 -24.79 -1.33 6.03
CA PHE A 301 -25.59 -2.52 5.75
C PHE A 301 -24.98 -3.82 6.28
N THR A 302 -23.71 -3.82 6.68
CA THR A 302 -23.08 -5.01 7.26
C THR A 302 -23.46 -5.15 8.73
N PRO A 303 -24.00 -6.31 9.16
CA PRO A 303 -24.25 -6.57 10.58
C PRO A 303 -22.97 -6.42 11.41
N SER A 304 -23.07 -5.72 12.55
CA SER A 304 -21.93 -5.42 13.42
C SER A 304 -21.22 -6.67 13.94
N GLU A 305 -21.95 -7.79 14.01
CA GLU A 305 -21.47 -9.10 14.41
C GLU A 305 -20.37 -9.59 13.46
N ILE A 306 -20.46 -9.32 12.16
CA ILE A 306 -19.44 -9.72 11.20
C ILE A 306 -18.15 -8.96 11.47
N HIS A 307 -18.22 -7.64 11.70
CA HIS A 307 -17.06 -6.84 12.04
C HIS A 307 -16.41 -7.26 13.37
N LYS A 308 -17.22 -7.60 14.38
CA LYS A 308 -16.73 -8.15 15.66
C LYS A 308 -16.05 -9.51 15.47
N GLU A 309 -16.68 -10.43 14.74
CA GLU A 309 -16.11 -11.74 14.39
C GLU A 309 -14.85 -11.62 13.52
N ASN A 310 -14.69 -10.52 12.78
CA ASN A 310 -13.51 -10.16 12.02
C ASN A 310 -12.51 -9.27 12.79
N HIS A 311 -12.72 -9.03 14.09
CA HIS A 311 -11.99 -8.08 14.95
C HIS A 311 -11.56 -6.83 14.17
N PHE A 312 -12.49 -6.29 13.39
CA PHE A 312 -12.27 -5.10 12.60
C PHE A 312 -11.91 -3.96 13.54
N SER A 313 -10.84 -3.24 13.23
CA SER A 313 -10.44 -2.05 13.96
C SER A 313 -10.01 -0.98 12.98
N TRP A 314 -10.23 0.28 13.34
CA TRP A 314 -9.81 1.41 12.49
C TRP A 314 -8.32 1.72 12.61
N GLU A 315 -7.60 1.05 13.52
CA GLU A 315 -6.21 1.38 13.83
C GLU A 315 -5.26 1.12 12.65
N PRO A 316 -5.32 -0.02 11.94
CA PRO A 316 -4.51 -0.24 10.75
C PRO A 316 -4.72 0.84 9.68
N LEU A 317 -5.97 1.28 9.48
CA LEU A 317 -6.27 2.32 8.50
C LEU A 317 -5.72 3.69 8.93
N LYS A 318 -5.80 4.03 10.22
CA LYS A 318 -5.19 5.26 10.76
C LYS A 318 -3.66 5.23 10.63
N GLU A 319 -3.06 4.07 10.87
CA GLU A 319 -1.62 3.88 10.72
C GLU A 319 -1.20 4.12 9.27
N VAL A 320 -1.84 3.44 8.33
CA VAL A 320 -1.61 3.63 6.88
C VAL A 320 -1.82 5.10 6.49
N ALA A 321 -2.92 5.74 6.90
CA ALA A 321 -3.20 7.14 6.56
C ALA A 321 -2.07 8.09 7.00
N LYS A 322 -1.62 7.99 8.26
CA LYS A 322 -0.57 8.88 8.80
C LYS A 322 0.79 8.62 8.17
N LEU A 323 1.16 7.35 7.98
CA LEU A 323 2.46 6.98 7.43
C LEU A 323 2.55 7.30 5.94
N PHE A 324 1.50 7.00 5.18
CA PHE A 324 1.46 7.33 3.76
C PHE A 324 1.39 8.83 3.52
N PHE A 325 0.70 9.60 4.38
CA PHE A 325 0.81 11.06 4.32
C PHE A 325 2.29 11.50 4.42
N GLY A 326 3.02 10.94 5.38
CA GLY A 326 4.47 11.10 5.51
C GLY A 326 5.23 10.81 4.22
N ILE A 327 4.99 9.64 3.64
CA ILE A 327 5.63 9.15 2.43
C ILE A 327 5.32 10.08 1.24
N PHE A 328 4.06 10.41 1.00
CA PHE A 328 3.66 11.26 -0.13
C PHE A 328 4.22 12.69 -0.01
N MET A 329 4.24 13.29 1.17
CA MET A 329 4.82 14.63 1.33
C MET A 329 6.34 14.62 1.13
N THR A 330 7.02 13.56 1.57
CA THR A 330 8.48 13.47 1.50
C THR A 330 8.99 13.05 0.12
N VAL A 331 8.17 12.36 -0.68
CA VAL A 331 8.54 11.88 -2.02
C VAL A 331 8.46 12.95 -3.10
N ILE A 332 7.80 14.09 -2.87
CA ILE A 332 7.65 15.21 -3.83
C ILE A 332 8.97 15.55 -4.58
N PRO A 333 10.09 15.87 -3.87
CA PRO A 333 11.34 16.16 -4.56
C PRO A 333 11.93 14.94 -5.28
N VAL A 334 11.67 13.73 -4.78
CA VAL A 334 12.16 12.47 -5.39
C VAL A 334 11.46 12.20 -6.71
N ILE A 335 10.14 12.35 -6.77
CA ILE A 335 9.37 12.22 -8.02
C ILE A 335 9.83 13.27 -9.02
N SER A 336 10.06 14.51 -8.57
CA SER A 336 10.58 15.58 -9.45
C SER A 336 11.96 15.22 -10.02
N MET A 337 12.88 14.72 -9.18
CA MET A 337 14.20 14.23 -9.64
C MET A 337 14.09 13.06 -10.63
N LEU A 338 13.15 12.13 -10.40
CA LEU A 338 12.92 11.00 -11.30
C LEU A 338 12.32 11.46 -12.64
N ALA A 339 11.42 12.45 -12.62
CA ALA A 339 10.82 13.03 -13.82
C ALA A 339 11.84 13.76 -14.70
N ALA A 340 12.93 14.30 -14.12
CA ALA A 340 14.05 14.86 -14.87
C ALA A 340 14.88 13.81 -15.64
N GLY A 341 14.65 12.51 -15.38
CA GLY A 341 15.25 11.44 -16.15
C GLY A 341 16.78 11.48 -16.13
N ARG A 342 17.38 11.40 -17.33
CA ARG A 342 18.85 11.41 -17.51
C ARG A 342 19.51 12.77 -17.24
N GLU A 343 18.71 13.83 -17.12
CA GLU A 343 19.21 15.19 -16.87
C GLU A 343 19.24 15.52 -15.37
N GLY A 344 18.71 14.62 -14.52
CA GLY A 344 18.68 14.78 -13.07
C GLY A 344 19.74 14.00 -12.31
N ALA A 345 19.83 14.24 -11.01
CA ALA A 345 20.80 13.59 -10.11
C ALA A 345 20.65 12.05 -10.01
N LEU A 346 19.51 11.50 -10.43
CA LEU A 346 19.22 10.06 -10.42
C LEU A 346 19.56 9.35 -11.75
N ALA A 347 20.17 10.05 -12.72
CA ALA A 347 20.55 9.46 -14.01
C ALA A 347 21.35 8.13 -13.92
N PRO A 348 22.31 7.95 -12.99
CA PRO A 348 23.02 6.66 -12.85
C PRO A 348 22.13 5.50 -12.41
N LEU A 349 21.04 5.77 -11.68
CA LEU A 349 20.08 4.74 -11.28
C LEU A 349 19.16 4.37 -12.45
N ILE A 350 18.71 5.36 -13.22
CA ILE A 350 17.84 5.15 -14.38
C ILE A 350 18.57 4.34 -15.46
N SER A 351 19.85 4.62 -15.68
CA SER A 351 20.66 3.86 -16.65
C SER A 351 20.86 2.39 -16.29
N LEU A 352 20.69 1.98 -15.03
CA LEU A 352 20.76 0.57 -14.62
C LEU A 352 19.47 -0.20 -14.96
N VAL A 353 18.33 0.50 -15.05
CA VAL A 353 17.02 -0.12 -15.28
C VAL A 353 16.66 -0.16 -16.78
N GLU A 354 17.18 0.79 -17.56
CA GLU A 354 16.97 0.85 -19.02
C GLU A 354 17.85 -0.14 -19.83
N ILE A 355 18.65 -0.98 -19.18
CA ILE A 355 19.40 -2.04 -19.85
C ILE A 355 18.43 -3.20 -20.16
N ASN A 356 17.67 -3.01 -21.26
CA ASN A 356 16.89 -3.96 -22.08
C ASN A 356 15.54 -3.32 -22.43
N GLY A 357 15.51 -2.62 -23.57
CA GLY A 357 14.29 -2.09 -24.19
C GLY A 357 13.30 -3.17 -24.63
#